data_AF-A0A9E5TLR0-F1
#
_entry.id   AF-A0A9E5TLR0-F1
#
_cell.length_a   1.000
_cell.length_b   1.000
_cell.length_c   1.000
_cell.angle_alpha   90.00
_cell.angle_beta   90.00
_cell.angle_gamma   90.00
#
_symmetry.space_group_name_H-M   'P 1'
#
loop_
_entity.id
_entity.type
_entity.pdbx_description
1 polymer ?
#
loop_
_entity_poly.entity_id
_entity_poly.type
_entity_poly.pdbx_seq_one_letter_code
_entity_poly.pdbx_strand_id
1 'polypeptide(L)'
;MEGRRQTHRLRLSRRDFLKLSGLLAGILALNPSRSWETRASSSKPKVVHTYCARATDWDFSATWWGGCVDQAVVQEMVDRGVMELTGRTTRVAAWQALIPDYVPGQRVAIKVNLNNADSQTDSDNEIDALIEPVNAVVTGLKEIGVAESDIWVYDAIKPITDRLQDRCEFPSVRFSGGWGTNPQGFSSTEKVTFATPPGHPSLADQRISNVLVNADYLINMPIMKKHCCAWVTLSFKNHFGSIENCAALHGYTFPYETNYTPAYNPMVDIYKNPHFLGKTVLTIADGLYGSKGDQASVPQPWTTFGNQAPNSMFFSRDPVAIDSVMYDFLETEAGVNVGGDDYLALAAQQGLGVFEHRAPGTSDPDEWYSQIRYLYADVDTYVRLNGRWRDGTAHLSWNKPLHPDLAGCRVCYSSDTGADVDQGSSPINIADPDQLAIDLTGLTMYSLYHFWLEPYESGGEPLVESNHVPILPTDILYYLPLALAG
;
A
#
# COMPACT_ATOMS: atom_id res chain seq x y z
N MET A 1 67.03 30.49 -7.99
CA MET A 1 66.83 30.65 -9.44
C MET A 1 65.51 29.99 -9.79
N GLU A 2 64.65 30.74 -10.47
CA GLU A 2 63.22 30.47 -10.68
C GLU A 2 62.90 29.19 -11.48
N GLY A 3 61.90 28.45 -10.98
CA GLY A 3 61.11 27.50 -11.77
C GLY A 3 59.70 28.05 -11.98
N ARG A 4 59.44 28.66 -13.14
CA ARG A 4 58.12 29.15 -13.57
C ARG A 4 57.13 27.99 -13.71
N ARG A 5 56.00 28.04 -12.99
CA ARG A 5 54.78 27.27 -13.32
C ARG A 5 54.07 27.95 -14.50
N GLN A 6 53.98 27.27 -15.65
CA GLN A 6 53.07 27.65 -16.72
C GLN A 6 51.66 27.13 -16.41
N THR A 7 50.69 28.03 -16.27
CA THR A 7 49.26 27.73 -16.23
C THR A 7 48.71 27.75 -17.66
N HIS A 8 48.36 26.58 -18.20
CA HIS A 8 47.59 26.49 -19.43
C HIS A 8 46.10 26.80 -19.14
N ARG A 9 45.65 28.01 -19.50
CA ARG A 9 44.22 28.31 -19.66
C ARG A 9 43.76 27.73 -21.00
N LEU A 10 42.90 26.72 -20.97
CA LEU A 10 42.14 26.28 -22.15
C LEU A 10 41.17 27.40 -22.55
N ARG A 11 41.43 28.05 -23.69
CA ARG A 11 40.48 28.98 -24.33
C ARG A 11 39.53 28.16 -25.20
N LEU A 12 38.29 27.97 -24.74
CA LEU A 12 37.21 27.45 -25.57
C LEU A 12 36.87 28.47 -26.68
N SER A 13 36.76 28.00 -27.92
CA SER A 13 36.45 28.87 -29.06
C SER A 13 34.94 29.19 -29.09
N ARG A 14 34.56 30.31 -29.72
CA ARG A 14 33.14 30.67 -29.95
C ARG A 14 32.34 29.57 -30.68
N ARG A 15 33.03 28.70 -31.41
CA ARG A 15 32.45 27.56 -32.13
C ARG A 15 32.16 26.36 -31.21
N ASP A 16 32.92 26.22 -30.13
CA ASP A 16 32.68 25.21 -29.08
C ASP A 16 31.57 25.66 -28.12
N PHE A 17 31.46 26.97 -27.86
CA PHE A 17 30.35 27.55 -27.08
C PHE A 17 29.00 27.38 -27.80
N LEU A 18 28.95 27.54 -29.12
CA LEU A 18 27.72 27.35 -29.90
C LEU A 18 27.29 25.88 -30.02
N LYS A 19 28.23 24.94 -29.95
CA LYS A 19 27.92 23.50 -29.86
C LYS A 19 27.43 23.11 -28.46
N LEU A 20 27.92 23.77 -27.40
CA LEU A 20 27.40 23.59 -26.04
C LEU A 20 26.01 24.23 -25.86
N SER A 21 25.73 25.39 -26.47
CA SER A 21 24.42 26.05 -26.35
C SER A 21 23.32 25.38 -27.19
N GLY A 22 23.68 24.67 -28.26
CA GLY A 22 22.72 23.87 -29.05
C GLY A 22 22.23 22.59 -28.36
N LEU A 23 22.98 22.08 -27.37
CA LEU A 23 22.60 20.93 -26.54
C LEU A 23 21.78 21.32 -25.30
N LEU A 24 21.80 22.60 -24.89
CA LEU A 24 21.02 23.11 -23.75
C LEU A 24 19.68 23.76 -24.14
N ALA A 25 19.49 24.15 -25.41
CA ALA A 25 18.22 24.71 -25.89
C ALA A 25 17.15 23.66 -26.23
N GLY A 26 17.49 22.36 -26.19
CA GLY A 26 16.55 21.24 -26.41
C GLY A 26 15.99 20.62 -25.13
N ILE A 27 16.36 21.12 -23.94
CA ILE A 27 15.96 20.55 -22.64
C ILE A 27 14.98 21.47 -21.86
N LEU A 28 14.58 22.60 -22.44
CA LEU A 28 13.64 23.56 -21.84
C LEU A 28 12.35 23.67 -22.66
N ALA A 29 11.61 22.56 -22.77
CA ALA A 29 10.16 22.51 -23.02
C ALA A 29 9.69 21.04 -23.12
N LEU A 30 9.95 20.23 -22.11
CA LEU A 30 9.15 19.02 -21.87
C LEU A 30 8.72 19.08 -20.41
N ASN A 31 7.61 19.76 -20.20
CA ASN A 31 6.76 19.52 -19.05
C ASN A 31 6.30 18.06 -19.21
N PRO A 32 6.73 17.09 -18.39
CA PRO A 32 6.03 15.82 -18.37
C PRO A 32 4.76 16.13 -17.58
N SER A 33 3.75 16.71 -18.24
CA SER A 33 2.41 16.22 -18.00
C SER A 33 2.57 14.71 -18.08
N ARG A 34 2.49 14.01 -16.94
CA ARG A 34 2.51 12.55 -16.88
C ARG A 34 1.41 12.13 -17.85
N SER A 35 1.81 11.86 -19.09
CA SER A 35 0.93 11.39 -20.12
C SER A 35 0.58 10.02 -19.60
N TRP A 36 -0.66 9.88 -19.16
CA TRP A 36 -1.33 8.63 -18.89
C TRP A 36 -1.44 7.80 -20.17
N GLU A 37 -0.41 7.83 -21.05
CA GLU A 37 -0.28 6.97 -22.21
C GLU A 37 -0.79 5.62 -21.76
N THR A 38 -1.92 5.27 -22.36
CA THR A 38 -2.71 4.11 -22.07
C THR A 38 -1.76 2.93 -22.18
N ARG A 39 -1.15 2.57 -21.05
CA ARG A 39 -0.73 1.20 -20.79
C ARG A 39 -2.03 0.44 -20.69
N ALA A 40 -2.64 0.19 -21.85
CA ALA A 40 -3.28 -1.08 -22.10
C ALA A 40 -2.17 -2.15 -21.96
N SER A 41 -1.74 -2.37 -20.71
CA SER A 41 -1.20 -3.64 -20.32
C SER A 41 -2.34 -4.61 -20.61
N SER A 42 -2.09 -5.62 -21.42
CA SER A 42 -3.05 -6.71 -21.64
C SER A 42 -3.34 -7.52 -20.36
N SER A 43 -2.79 -7.11 -19.21
CA SER A 43 -3.07 -7.68 -17.90
C SER A 43 -4.20 -6.93 -17.20
N LYS A 44 -5.21 -7.69 -16.77
CA LYS A 44 -6.23 -7.25 -15.79
C LYS A 44 -5.62 -6.43 -14.64
N PRO A 45 -6.25 -5.34 -14.17
CA PRO A 45 -5.81 -4.67 -12.95
C PRO A 45 -5.84 -5.64 -11.78
N LYS A 46 -4.88 -5.48 -10.87
CA LYS A 46 -4.68 -6.41 -9.76
C LYS A 46 -5.19 -5.80 -8.46
N VAL A 47 -5.96 -6.56 -7.70
CA VAL A 47 -6.30 -6.26 -6.30
C VAL A 47 -5.76 -7.40 -5.46
N VAL A 48 -4.83 -7.08 -4.56
CA VAL A 48 -4.31 -8.05 -3.59
C VAL A 48 -5.07 -7.85 -2.29
N HIS A 49 -5.59 -8.93 -1.73
CA HIS A 49 -6.18 -9.00 -0.41
C HIS A 49 -5.27 -9.84 0.47
N THR A 50 -4.65 -9.23 1.49
CA THR A 50 -3.94 -9.96 2.54
C THR A 50 -4.79 -10.10 3.77
N TYR A 51 -4.79 -11.29 4.37
CA TYR A 51 -5.53 -11.63 5.59
C TYR A 51 -4.59 -12.22 6.64
N CYS A 52 -4.82 -11.95 7.92
CA CYS A 52 -4.16 -12.67 9.02
C CYS A 52 -5.00 -12.61 10.29
N ALA A 53 -5.47 -13.76 10.79
CA ALA A 53 -6.36 -13.82 11.96
C ALA A 53 -5.71 -13.25 13.25
N ARG A 54 -4.39 -13.12 13.30
CA ARG A 54 -3.63 -12.54 14.42
C ARG A 54 -3.43 -11.03 14.33
N ALA A 55 -3.92 -10.37 13.27
CA ALA A 55 -3.69 -8.94 13.08
C ALA A 55 -4.40 -8.09 14.14
N THR A 56 -5.54 -8.59 14.65
CA THR A 56 -6.29 -7.97 15.74
C THR A 56 -6.68 -9.01 16.80
N ASP A 57 -6.76 -8.61 18.06
CA ASP A 57 -7.15 -9.47 19.19
C ASP A 57 -8.27 -8.86 20.06
N TRP A 58 -8.93 -7.81 19.55
CA TRP A 58 -9.99 -7.13 20.28
C TRP A 58 -11.23 -8.01 20.45
N ASP A 59 -11.71 -8.10 21.69
CA ASP A 59 -12.84 -8.93 22.10
C ASP A 59 -14.22 -8.23 21.92
N PHE A 60 -14.26 -7.12 21.18
CA PHE A 60 -15.45 -6.27 21.03
C PHE A 60 -16.00 -5.71 22.35
N SER A 61 -15.13 -5.54 23.35
CA SER A 61 -15.48 -4.92 24.63
C SER A 61 -15.58 -3.39 24.53
N ALA A 62 -15.67 -2.70 25.67
CA ALA A 62 -15.72 -1.24 25.70
C ALA A 62 -14.34 -0.58 25.57
N THR A 63 -13.25 -1.35 25.63
CA THR A 63 -11.89 -0.81 25.45
C THR A 63 -11.69 -0.29 24.04
N TRP A 64 -10.72 0.61 23.87
CA TRP A 64 -10.43 1.15 22.55
C TRP A 64 -9.76 0.11 21.66
N TRP A 65 -10.47 -0.28 20.60
CA TRP A 65 -10.08 -1.30 19.64
C TRP A 65 -8.72 -1.05 18.98
N GLY A 66 -8.30 0.21 18.82
CA GLY A 66 -7.02 0.55 18.20
C GLY A 66 -5.80 0.04 18.99
N GLY A 67 -5.93 -0.19 20.30
CA GLY A 67 -4.87 -0.76 21.14
C GLY A 67 -4.70 -2.28 21.01
N CYS A 68 -5.52 -2.93 20.19
CA CYS A 68 -5.61 -4.39 20.02
C CYS A 68 -5.20 -4.82 18.60
N VAL A 69 -4.18 -4.17 18.05
CA VAL A 69 -3.63 -4.42 16.71
C VAL A 69 -2.17 -4.79 16.81
N ASP A 70 -1.78 -5.90 16.19
CA ASP A 70 -0.38 -6.34 16.17
C ASP A 70 0.38 -5.68 15.01
N GLN A 71 1.23 -4.70 15.36
CA GLN A 71 2.04 -3.96 14.39
C GLN A 71 2.95 -4.86 13.53
N ALA A 72 3.52 -5.92 14.11
CA ALA A 72 4.42 -6.80 13.38
C ALA A 72 3.66 -7.62 12.34
N VAL A 73 2.45 -8.09 12.69
CA VAL A 73 1.56 -8.77 11.74
C VAL A 73 1.11 -7.85 10.63
N VAL A 74 0.70 -6.62 10.96
CA VAL A 74 0.30 -5.63 9.94
C VAL A 74 1.48 -5.28 9.02
N GLN A 75 2.71 -5.22 9.52
CA GLN A 75 3.90 -5.08 8.68
C GLN A 75 4.03 -6.25 7.67
N GLU A 76 3.83 -7.49 8.11
CA GLU A 76 3.86 -8.66 7.22
C GLU A 76 2.76 -8.60 6.15
N MET A 77 1.54 -8.19 6.52
CA MET A 77 0.43 -7.99 5.59
C MET A 77 0.76 -6.94 4.54
N VAL A 78 1.28 -5.78 4.94
CA VAL A 78 1.69 -4.71 3.99
C VAL A 78 2.80 -5.17 3.07
N ASP A 79 3.84 -5.83 3.60
CA ASP A 79 4.96 -6.36 2.82
C ASP A 79 4.48 -7.34 1.76
N ARG A 80 3.64 -8.30 2.18
CA ARG A 80 3.05 -9.30 1.28
C ARG A 80 2.20 -8.64 0.22
N GLY A 81 1.36 -7.68 0.62
CA GLY A 81 0.49 -6.93 -0.27
C GLY A 81 1.24 -6.22 -1.39
N VAL A 82 2.29 -5.45 -1.05
CA VAL A 82 3.07 -4.71 -2.06
C VAL A 82 3.92 -5.64 -2.93
N MET A 83 4.47 -6.72 -2.37
CA MET A 83 5.24 -7.71 -3.10
C MET A 83 4.38 -8.45 -4.13
N GLU A 84 3.21 -8.95 -3.72
CA GLU A 84 2.26 -9.61 -4.62
C GLU A 84 1.70 -8.66 -5.67
N LEU A 85 1.41 -7.41 -5.29
CA LEU A 85 0.91 -6.41 -6.22
C LEU A 85 1.91 -6.19 -7.35
N THR A 86 3.19 -6.01 -6.99
CA THR A 86 4.27 -5.69 -7.92
C THR A 86 4.91 -6.91 -8.59
N GLY A 87 4.66 -8.13 -8.10
CA GLY A 87 5.33 -9.35 -8.53
C GLY A 87 6.83 -9.36 -8.17
N ARG A 88 7.20 -8.67 -7.08
CA ARG A 88 8.58 -8.59 -6.59
C ARG A 88 8.76 -9.47 -5.36
N THR A 89 9.95 -10.00 -5.18
CA THR A 89 10.28 -10.97 -4.12
C THR A 89 10.88 -10.32 -2.86
N THR A 90 11.14 -9.01 -2.89
CA THR A 90 11.66 -8.26 -1.74
C THR A 90 10.88 -6.97 -1.52
N ARG A 91 10.81 -6.53 -0.26
CA ARG A 91 10.17 -5.27 0.17
C ARG A 91 10.74 -4.07 -0.58
N VAL A 92 12.06 -3.91 -0.57
CA VAL A 92 12.79 -2.84 -1.28
C VAL A 92 12.42 -2.79 -2.76
N ALA A 93 12.46 -3.93 -3.47
CA ALA A 93 12.16 -3.96 -4.90
C ALA A 93 10.68 -3.67 -5.20
N ALA A 94 9.76 -4.07 -4.31
CA ALA A 94 8.35 -3.75 -4.42
C ALA A 94 8.10 -2.24 -4.29
N TRP A 95 8.67 -1.59 -3.27
CA TRP A 95 8.54 -0.15 -3.08
C TRP A 95 9.20 0.66 -4.19
N GLN A 96 10.37 0.25 -4.66
CA GLN A 96 11.00 0.83 -5.84
C GLN A 96 10.11 0.69 -7.08
N ALA A 97 9.41 -0.44 -7.26
CA ALA A 97 8.49 -0.60 -8.37
C ALA A 97 7.25 0.30 -8.27
N LEU A 98 6.81 0.65 -7.06
CA LEU A 98 5.69 1.58 -6.78
C LEU A 98 6.09 3.04 -7.01
N ILE A 99 7.34 3.38 -6.72
CA ILE A 99 7.88 4.74 -6.82
C ILE A 99 9.15 4.71 -7.72
N PRO A 100 9.02 4.39 -9.02
CA PRO A 100 10.14 3.97 -9.88
C PRO A 100 11.19 5.03 -10.23
N ASP A 101 11.01 6.28 -9.82
CA ASP A 101 11.91 7.39 -10.15
C ASP A 101 12.13 8.32 -8.95
N TYR A 102 12.11 7.76 -7.73
CA TYR A 102 12.30 8.55 -6.52
C TYR A 102 13.66 9.28 -6.53
N VAL A 103 13.63 10.58 -6.25
CA VAL A 103 14.79 11.43 -6.05
C VAL A 103 14.78 11.94 -4.60
N PRO A 104 15.93 11.91 -3.88
CA PRO A 104 16.03 12.44 -2.53
C PRO A 104 15.45 13.86 -2.40
N GLY A 105 14.57 14.06 -1.41
CA GLY A 105 13.86 15.32 -1.16
C GLY A 105 12.47 15.41 -1.82
N GLN A 106 12.08 14.42 -2.64
CA GLN A 106 10.69 14.28 -3.07
C GLN A 106 9.80 13.81 -1.92
N ARG A 107 8.57 14.30 -1.90
CA ARG A 107 7.63 14.09 -0.80
C ARG A 107 6.60 13.03 -1.11
N VAL A 108 6.30 12.20 -0.12
CA VAL A 108 5.24 11.18 -0.18
C VAL A 108 4.14 11.56 0.80
N ALA A 109 2.94 11.82 0.29
CA ALA A 109 1.76 12.04 1.12
C ALA A 109 1.00 10.72 1.35
N ILE A 110 0.51 10.51 2.57
CA ILE A 110 -0.33 9.39 2.97
C ILE A 110 -1.67 9.96 3.44
N LYS A 111 -2.74 9.75 2.65
CA LYS A 111 -4.09 10.22 2.98
C LYS A 111 -4.82 9.17 3.83
N VAL A 112 -4.90 9.41 5.13
CA VAL A 112 -5.63 8.56 6.08
C VAL A 112 -7.09 9.02 6.23
N ASN A 113 -8.01 8.15 6.64
CA ASN A 113 -9.41 8.51 6.90
C ASN A 113 -9.64 8.78 8.40
N LEU A 114 -9.88 10.04 8.76
CA LEU A 114 -10.16 10.47 10.14
C LEU A 114 -11.56 11.07 10.26
N ASN A 115 -12.53 10.58 9.46
CA ASN A 115 -13.84 11.18 9.32
C ASN A 115 -14.62 11.32 10.63
N ASN A 116 -14.36 10.48 11.63
CA ASN A 116 -15.11 10.48 12.88
C ASN A 116 -14.40 11.25 14.00
N ALA A 117 -13.09 11.48 13.86
CA ALA A 117 -12.33 12.32 14.76
C ALA A 117 -12.86 13.77 14.76
N ASP A 118 -13.28 14.24 15.93
CA ASP A 118 -13.78 15.61 16.15
C ASP A 118 -12.85 16.45 17.04
N SER A 119 -11.83 15.83 17.65
CA SER A 119 -10.79 16.55 18.40
C SER A 119 -9.44 15.84 18.35
N GLN A 120 -8.36 16.53 18.70
CA GLN A 120 -7.04 15.91 18.82
C GLN A 120 -7.00 14.87 19.96
N THR A 121 -7.66 15.16 21.08
CA THR A 121 -7.78 14.28 22.24
C THR A 121 -8.96 13.31 22.12
N ASP A 122 -9.36 12.98 20.89
CA ASP A 122 -10.50 12.11 20.66
C ASP A 122 -10.30 10.77 21.38
N SER A 123 -11.36 10.36 22.06
CA SER A 123 -11.37 9.24 22.99
C SER A 123 -12.59 8.33 22.80
N ASP A 124 -13.38 8.54 21.75
CA ASP A 124 -14.50 7.67 21.42
C ASP A 124 -14.01 6.29 20.91
N ASN A 125 -14.95 5.46 20.46
CA ASN A 125 -14.66 4.16 19.86
C ASN A 125 -15.14 4.08 18.40
N GLU A 126 -15.44 5.19 17.76
CA GLU A 126 -15.79 5.21 16.34
C GLU A 126 -14.56 4.86 15.50
N ILE A 127 -14.79 4.26 14.34
CA ILE A 127 -13.67 3.79 13.51
C ILE A 127 -12.99 4.98 12.86
N ASP A 128 -11.69 5.12 13.01
CA ASP A 128 -10.82 6.02 12.25
C ASP A 128 -9.53 5.28 11.86
N ALA A 129 -8.62 5.96 11.18
CA ALA A 129 -7.39 5.32 10.71
C ALA A 129 -6.54 4.77 11.86
N LEU A 130 -6.03 3.56 11.65
CA LEU A 130 -5.00 2.94 12.48
C LEU A 130 -3.60 3.45 12.09
N ILE A 131 -2.69 3.48 13.07
CA ILE A 131 -1.29 3.87 12.80
C ILE A 131 -0.51 2.71 12.20
N GLU A 132 -0.93 1.48 12.44
CA GLU A 132 -0.17 0.28 12.17
C GLU A 132 0.07 0.07 10.67
N PRO A 133 -0.96 0.26 9.80
CA PRO A 133 -0.75 0.33 8.36
C PRO A 133 0.18 1.47 7.93
N VAL A 134 0.11 2.64 8.58
CA VAL A 134 0.94 3.81 8.24
C VAL A 134 2.40 3.56 8.60
N ASN A 135 2.70 3.03 9.78
CA ASN A 135 4.04 2.64 10.20
C ASN A 135 4.63 1.62 9.20
N ALA A 136 3.84 0.63 8.77
CA ALA A 136 4.29 -0.36 7.80
C ALA A 136 4.66 0.23 6.43
N VAL A 137 3.89 1.23 5.97
CA VAL A 137 4.20 2.00 4.76
C VAL A 137 5.47 2.83 4.95
N VAL A 138 5.62 3.52 6.07
CA VAL A 138 6.81 4.34 6.36
C VAL A 138 8.08 3.47 6.38
N THR A 139 8.04 2.28 6.98
CA THR A 139 9.13 1.29 6.93
C THR A 139 9.58 1.04 5.49
N GLY A 140 8.62 0.72 4.61
CA GLY A 140 8.89 0.44 3.20
C GLY A 140 9.45 1.62 2.41
N LEU A 141 8.92 2.82 2.64
CA LEU A 141 9.40 4.06 2.01
C LEU A 141 10.83 4.40 2.44
N LYS A 142 11.17 4.22 3.72
CA LYS A 142 12.52 4.46 4.23
C LYS A 142 13.55 3.53 3.60
N GLU A 143 13.20 2.28 3.37
CA GLU A 143 14.10 1.30 2.74
C GLU A 143 14.52 1.68 1.32
N ILE A 144 13.70 2.46 0.61
CA ILE A 144 14.03 2.99 -0.73
C ILE A 144 14.64 4.39 -0.68
N GLY A 145 14.96 4.90 0.51
CA GLY A 145 15.66 6.17 0.71
C GLY A 145 14.77 7.40 0.89
N VAL A 146 13.46 7.23 1.14
CA VAL A 146 12.59 8.36 1.50
C VAL A 146 12.94 8.84 2.91
N ALA A 147 13.29 10.12 3.05
CA ALA A 147 13.54 10.70 4.36
C ALA A 147 12.23 10.80 5.14
N GLU A 148 12.23 10.43 6.43
CA GLU A 148 11.04 10.53 7.28
C GLU A 148 10.38 11.92 7.24
N SER A 149 11.19 12.98 7.20
CA SER A 149 10.73 14.38 7.14
C SER A 149 10.06 14.78 5.83
N ASP A 150 10.16 13.95 4.79
CA ASP A 150 9.48 14.09 3.50
C ASP A 150 8.24 13.18 3.38
N ILE A 151 7.90 12.41 4.43
CA ILE A 151 6.68 11.60 4.50
C ILE A 151 5.62 12.34 5.31
N TRP A 152 4.49 12.65 4.69
CA TRP A 152 3.42 13.48 5.27
C TRP A 152 2.12 12.68 5.40
N VAL A 153 1.67 12.42 6.62
CA VAL A 153 0.39 11.78 6.92
C VAL A 153 -0.66 12.87 7.14
N TYR A 154 -1.80 12.78 6.44
CA TYR A 154 -2.77 13.88 6.50
C TYR A 154 -4.24 13.46 6.38
N ASP A 155 -5.09 14.26 7.02
CA ASP A 155 -6.46 14.53 6.63
C ASP A 155 -6.66 16.05 6.74
N ALA A 156 -6.98 16.74 5.65
CA ALA A 156 -6.92 18.20 5.61
C ALA A 156 -8.09 18.90 6.34
N ILE A 157 -9.16 18.17 6.67
CA ILE A 157 -10.35 18.73 7.30
C ILE A 157 -10.62 18.18 8.70
N LYS A 158 -10.04 17.02 9.05
CA LYS A 158 -10.19 16.38 10.37
C LYS A 158 -8.92 16.43 11.21
N PRO A 159 -9.01 16.57 12.55
CA PRO A 159 -7.84 16.65 13.41
C PRO A 159 -7.02 15.36 13.34
N ILE A 160 -5.69 15.50 13.40
CA ILE A 160 -4.82 14.37 13.69
C ILE A 160 -4.98 14.08 15.18
N THR A 161 -5.39 12.86 15.51
CA THR A 161 -5.61 12.45 16.90
C THR A 161 -4.30 12.05 17.57
N ASP A 162 -4.20 12.26 18.88
CA ASP A 162 -3.05 11.80 19.68
C ASP A 162 -2.89 10.27 19.59
N ARG A 163 -4.02 9.55 19.54
CA ARG A 163 -4.08 8.09 19.34
C ARG A 163 -3.44 7.60 18.04
N LEU A 164 -3.45 8.41 16.98
CA LEU A 164 -2.72 8.13 15.75
C LEU A 164 -1.26 8.57 15.87
N GLN A 165 -1.04 9.83 16.25
CA GLN A 165 0.29 10.47 16.21
C GLN A 165 1.28 9.88 17.23
N ASP A 166 0.86 9.67 18.48
CA ASP A 166 1.73 9.22 19.58
C ASP A 166 2.24 7.78 19.39
N ARG A 167 1.54 7.00 18.56
CA ARG A 167 1.90 5.62 18.23
C ARG A 167 2.71 5.50 16.94
N CYS A 168 3.10 6.62 16.34
CA CYS A 168 3.99 6.61 15.19
C CYS A 168 5.42 6.26 15.61
N GLU A 169 6.01 5.26 14.96
CA GLU A 169 7.37 4.80 15.27
C GLU A 169 8.47 5.71 14.69
N PHE A 170 8.08 6.71 13.90
CA PHE A 170 8.99 7.52 13.08
C PHE A 170 8.87 9.01 13.44
N PRO A 171 9.71 9.51 14.35
CA PRO A 171 9.52 10.83 14.97
C PRO A 171 9.65 12.01 14.01
N SER A 172 10.24 11.82 12.82
CA SER A 172 10.36 12.89 11.83
C SER A 172 9.23 12.89 10.78
N VAL A 173 8.31 11.92 10.80
CA VAL A 173 7.11 11.93 9.95
C VAL A 173 6.26 13.14 10.28
N ARG A 174 5.74 13.82 9.26
CA ARG A 174 4.93 15.03 9.44
C ARG A 174 3.45 14.68 9.41
N PHE A 175 2.72 15.19 10.39
CA PHE A 175 1.28 15.09 10.46
C PHE A 175 0.63 16.43 10.10
N SER A 176 -0.47 16.41 9.36
CA SER A 176 -1.24 17.61 9.00
C SER A 176 -2.74 17.32 9.06
N GLY A 177 -3.44 17.97 10.00
CA GLY A 177 -4.88 17.79 10.26
C GLY A 177 -5.71 19.03 9.92
N GLY A 178 -7.03 18.96 10.04
CA GLY A 178 -7.92 20.11 10.20
C GLY A 178 -8.15 20.45 11.68
N TRP A 179 -8.41 21.73 12.00
CA TRP A 179 -8.66 22.26 13.36
C TRP A 179 -7.46 22.21 14.32
N GLY A 180 -7.09 23.36 14.90
CA GLY A 180 -5.90 23.52 15.76
C GLY A 180 -4.58 23.59 14.98
N THR A 181 -4.32 22.63 14.10
CA THR A 181 -3.15 22.60 13.20
C THR A 181 -3.48 22.00 11.83
N ASN A 182 -3.99 22.82 10.90
CA ASN A 182 -3.75 22.60 9.46
C ASN A 182 -2.57 23.48 9.02
N PRO A 183 -1.32 23.14 9.42
CA PRO A 183 -0.18 24.02 9.19
C PRO A 183 0.06 24.24 7.69
N GLN A 184 -0.39 23.32 6.84
CA GLN A 184 -0.26 23.42 5.40
C GLN A 184 -1.41 24.24 4.78
N GLY A 185 -2.62 24.13 5.30
CA GLY A 185 -3.81 24.79 4.77
C GLY A 185 -4.17 24.32 3.36
N PHE A 186 -4.95 25.13 2.64
CA PHE A 186 -5.39 24.86 1.27
C PHE A 186 -4.68 25.79 0.26
N SER A 187 -4.43 25.29 -0.94
CA SER A 187 -3.74 26.04 -2.00
C SER A 187 -4.57 27.22 -2.48
N SER A 188 -3.97 28.39 -2.66
CA SER A 188 -4.67 29.57 -3.19
C SER A 188 -4.95 29.51 -4.70
N THR A 189 -4.26 28.62 -5.43
CA THR A 189 -4.33 28.49 -6.90
C THR A 189 -4.90 27.16 -7.35
N GLU A 190 -4.52 26.06 -6.70
CA GLU A 190 -4.88 24.72 -7.14
C GLU A 190 -6.25 24.31 -6.61
N LYS A 191 -7.13 23.92 -7.53
CA LYS A 191 -8.53 23.59 -7.25
C LYS A 191 -8.98 22.37 -8.03
N VAL A 192 -10.01 21.72 -7.49
CA VAL A 192 -10.87 20.82 -8.27
C VAL A 192 -11.98 21.67 -8.89
N THR A 193 -12.10 21.61 -10.22
CA THR A 193 -13.22 22.18 -10.97
C THR A 193 -14.23 21.07 -11.25
N PHE A 194 -15.51 21.36 -10.99
CA PHE A 194 -16.58 20.37 -11.09
C PHE A 194 -17.33 20.51 -12.41
N ALA A 195 -17.39 19.43 -13.18
CA ALA A 195 -18.00 19.39 -14.50
C ALA A 195 -19.48 18.96 -14.40
N THR A 196 -20.29 19.73 -13.66
CA THR A 196 -21.72 19.42 -13.48
C THR A 196 -22.45 19.39 -14.83
N PRO A 197 -23.29 18.37 -15.12
CA PRO A 197 -23.99 18.26 -16.40
C PRO A 197 -24.97 19.43 -16.65
N PRO A 198 -25.29 19.75 -17.93
CA PRO A 198 -26.31 20.76 -18.25
C PRO A 198 -27.64 20.48 -17.54
N GLY A 199 -28.20 21.51 -16.90
CA GLY A 199 -29.45 21.39 -16.14
C GLY A 199 -29.29 20.96 -14.68
N HIS A 200 -28.08 20.59 -14.25
CA HIS A 200 -27.76 20.39 -12.83
C HIS A 200 -27.25 21.68 -12.18
N PRO A 201 -27.51 21.91 -10.88
CA PRO A 201 -26.96 23.06 -10.19
C PRO A 201 -25.42 23.03 -10.21
N SER A 202 -24.80 24.19 -10.44
CA SER A 202 -23.34 24.29 -10.52
C SER A 202 -22.70 24.11 -9.14
N LEU A 203 -21.61 23.35 -9.10
CA LEU A 203 -20.75 23.22 -7.92
C LEU A 203 -19.61 24.24 -7.95
N ALA A 204 -19.35 24.88 -6.81
CA ALA A 204 -18.21 25.76 -6.67
C ALA A 204 -16.91 24.97 -6.59
N ASP A 205 -15.88 25.41 -7.33
CA ASP A 205 -14.53 24.86 -7.26
C ASP A 205 -14.02 24.80 -5.82
N GLN A 206 -13.32 23.71 -5.50
CA GLN A 206 -12.80 23.45 -4.16
C GLN A 206 -11.28 23.51 -4.17
N ARG A 207 -10.68 24.30 -3.27
CA ARG A 207 -9.22 24.35 -3.09
C ARG A 207 -8.69 23.02 -2.57
N ILE A 208 -7.52 22.63 -3.09
CA ILE A 208 -6.84 21.37 -2.75
C ILE A 208 -5.90 21.61 -1.56
N SER A 209 -5.78 20.61 -0.66
CA SER A 209 -4.80 20.63 0.43
C SER A 209 -3.38 20.92 -0.06
N ASN A 210 -2.65 21.81 0.62
CA ASN A 210 -1.25 22.08 0.31
C ASN A 210 -0.35 20.86 0.57
N VAL A 211 -0.75 19.90 1.42
CA VAL A 211 -0.05 18.61 1.53
C VAL A 211 -0.01 17.92 0.16
N LEU A 212 -1.18 17.76 -0.46
CA LEU A 212 -1.30 17.07 -1.74
C LEU A 212 -0.70 17.87 -2.90
N VAL A 213 -0.81 19.19 -2.88
CA VAL A 213 -0.18 20.06 -3.89
C VAL A 213 1.35 19.93 -3.85
N ASN A 214 1.95 19.88 -2.66
CA ASN A 214 3.40 19.84 -2.46
C ASN A 214 4.02 18.43 -2.47
N ALA A 215 3.20 17.38 -2.55
CA ALA A 215 3.65 15.99 -2.66
C ALA A 215 4.06 15.62 -4.09
N ASP A 216 5.01 14.70 -4.23
CA ASP A 216 5.40 14.09 -5.52
C ASP A 216 4.65 12.77 -5.77
N TYR A 217 4.33 12.07 -4.67
CA TYR A 217 3.62 10.80 -4.66
C TYR A 217 2.53 10.82 -3.58
N LEU A 218 1.42 10.12 -3.86
CA LEU A 218 0.30 9.95 -2.94
C LEU A 218 0.04 8.46 -2.72
N ILE A 219 -0.10 8.07 -1.46
CA ILE A 219 -0.66 6.78 -1.05
C ILE A 219 -2.01 7.06 -0.41
N ASN A 220 -3.09 6.51 -0.99
CA ASN A 220 -4.45 6.69 -0.47
C ASN A 220 -4.78 5.54 0.49
N MET A 221 -5.18 5.84 1.73
CA MET A 221 -5.50 4.85 2.75
C MET A 221 -6.93 5.01 3.24
N PRO A 222 -7.93 4.55 2.46
CA PRO A 222 -9.31 4.48 2.91
C PRO A 222 -9.50 3.36 3.93
N ILE A 223 -10.66 3.35 4.59
CA ILE A 223 -11.10 2.26 5.47
C ILE A 223 -12.33 1.63 4.81
N MET A 224 -12.46 0.30 4.84
CA MET A 224 -13.62 -0.42 4.32
C MET A 224 -14.85 -0.14 5.19
N LYS A 225 -15.64 0.89 4.85
CA LYS A 225 -16.78 1.36 5.65
C LYS A 225 -18.07 1.48 4.83
N LYS A 226 -19.18 1.05 5.41
CA LYS A 226 -20.52 1.52 5.06
C LYS A 226 -20.76 2.94 5.59
N HIS A 227 -21.75 3.61 5.02
CA HIS A 227 -22.14 4.98 5.36
C HIS A 227 -23.66 5.14 5.20
N CYS A 228 -24.34 5.76 6.16
CA CYS A 228 -25.78 5.97 6.16
C CYS A 228 -26.28 6.88 5.03
N CYS A 229 -25.40 7.71 4.48
CA CYS A 229 -25.74 8.73 3.50
C CYS A 229 -25.25 8.38 2.10
N ALA A 230 -23.95 8.05 2.01
CA ALA A 230 -23.27 7.72 0.76
C ALA A 230 -23.32 6.21 0.44
N TRP A 231 -23.93 5.41 1.32
CA TRP A 231 -23.91 3.96 1.34
C TRP A 231 -22.56 3.33 1.65
N VAL A 232 -21.46 3.86 1.09
CA VAL A 232 -20.08 3.45 1.39
C VAL A 232 -19.13 4.64 1.54
N THR A 233 -18.02 4.44 2.26
CA THR A 233 -16.88 5.36 2.33
C THR A 233 -15.61 4.59 2.00
N LEU A 234 -15.17 4.70 0.75
CA LEU A 234 -14.00 3.97 0.22
C LEU A 234 -12.94 4.94 -0.33
N SER A 235 -12.12 4.52 -1.30
CA SER A 235 -10.96 5.28 -1.77
C SER A 235 -11.31 6.62 -2.41
N PHE A 236 -12.38 6.69 -3.20
CA PHE A 236 -12.83 7.95 -3.83
C PHE A 236 -13.32 8.95 -2.79
N LYS A 237 -14.18 8.50 -1.86
CA LYS A 237 -14.75 9.36 -0.82
C LYS A 237 -13.71 9.82 0.20
N ASN A 238 -12.65 9.05 0.42
CA ASN A 238 -11.55 9.46 1.31
C ASN A 238 -10.92 10.80 0.92
N HIS A 239 -10.98 11.18 -0.36
CA HIS A 239 -10.48 12.47 -0.84
C HIS A 239 -11.37 13.68 -0.49
N PHE A 240 -12.53 13.48 0.15
CA PHE A 240 -13.25 14.57 0.79
C PHE A 240 -12.35 15.27 1.83
N GLY A 241 -11.51 14.52 2.55
CA GLY A 241 -10.49 15.07 3.44
C GLY A 241 -9.26 15.66 2.73
N SER A 242 -9.32 15.93 1.42
CA SER A 242 -8.24 16.58 0.65
C SER A 242 -8.65 17.91 0.02
N ILE A 243 -9.90 18.33 0.22
CA ILE A 243 -10.49 19.57 -0.31
C ILE A 243 -11.05 20.44 0.82
N GLU A 244 -11.21 21.73 0.57
CA GLU A 244 -11.54 22.70 1.64
C GLU A 244 -12.94 22.58 2.23
N ASN A 245 -13.95 22.16 1.45
CA ASN A 245 -15.32 22.03 1.92
C ASN A 245 -16.02 20.85 1.23
N CYS A 246 -15.89 19.66 1.82
CA CYS A 246 -16.58 18.47 1.32
C CYS A 246 -18.10 18.50 1.53
N ALA A 247 -18.60 19.26 2.52
CA ALA A 247 -20.02 19.33 2.83
C ALA A 247 -20.84 19.90 1.65
N ALA A 248 -20.23 20.76 0.83
CA ALA A 248 -20.84 21.28 -0.40
C ALA A 248 -21.16 20.19 -1.43
N LEU A 249 -20.50 19.03 -1.35
CA LEU A 249 -20.65 17.92 -2.30
C LEU A 249 -21.70 16.89 -1.88
N HIS A 250 -22.18 16.94 -0.63
CA HIS A 250 -23.11 15.96 -0.07
C HIS A 250 -24.40 15.85 -0.91
N GLY A 251 -24.99 16.99 -1.29
CA GLY A 251 -26.22 17.04 -2.09
C GLY A 251 -26.14 16.40 -3.49
N TYR A 252 -24.93 16.11 -3.97
CA TYR A 252 -24.66 15.49 -5.28
C TYR A 252 -24.10 14.07 -5.15
N THR A 253 -23.70 13.66 -3.95
CA THR A 253 -23.00 12.39 -3.70
C THR A 253 -23.92 11.37 -3.05
N PHE A 254 -24.86 11.81 -2.21
CA PHE A 254 -25.76 10.91 -1.49
C PHE A 254 -26.97 10.53 -2.36
N PRO A 255 -27.25 9.23 -2.59
CA PRO A 255 -28.25 8.83 -3.59
C PRO A 255 -29.71 9.27 -3.36
N TYR A 256 -30.04 9.76 -2.17
CA TYR A 256 -31.38 10.30 -1.84
C TYR A 256 -31.46 11.83 -1.88
N GLU A 257 -30.35 12.53 -2.16
CA GLU A 257 -30.34 13.99 -2.23
C GLU A 257 -30.88 14.50 -3.57
N THR A 258 -31.42 15.72 -3.56
CA THR A 258 -32.13 16.27 -4.73
C THR A 258 -31.24 16.48 -5.96
N ASN A 259 -29.94 16.75 -5.78
CA ASN A 259 -29.02 17.01 -6.90
C ASN A 259 -28.27 15.76 -7.36
N TYR A 260 -28.48 14.62 -6.69
CA TYR A 260 -27.89 13.34 -7.07
C TYR A 260 -28.42 12.86 -8.42
N THR A 261 -27.55 12.21 -9.18
CA THR A 261 -27.92 11.47 -10.38
C THR A 261 -26.94 10.32 -10.61
N PRO A 262 -27.40 9.16 -11.11
CA PRO A 262 -26.49 8.07 -11.50
C PRO A 262 -25.55 8.46 -12.65
N ALA A 263 -25.79 9.60 -13.32
CA ALA A 263 -24.98 10.09 -14.44
C ALA A 263 -23.84 11.04 -14.04
N TYR A 264 -23.74 11.46 -12.77
CA TYR A 264 -22.71 12.38 -12.30
C TYR A 264 -22.43 12.22 -10.81
N ASN A 265 -21.15 12.16 -10.44
CA ASN A 265 -20.72 12.17 -9.05
C ASN A 265 -19.44 13.02 -8.88
N PRO A 266 -19.41 14.03 -8.00
CA PRO A 266 -18.26 14.92 -7.86
C PRO A 266 -17.00 14.21 -7.35
N MET A 267 -17.11 13.02 -6.76
CA MET A 267 -15.95 12.21 -6.39
C MET A 267 -15.10 11.82 -7.61
N VAL A 268 -15.73 11.63 -8.78
CA VAL A 268 -15.03 11.31 -10.03
C VAL A 268 -14.23 12.51 -10.53
N ASP A 269 -14.78 13.73 -10.43
CA ASP A 269 -14.07 14.96 -10.79
C ASP A 269 -12.86 15.22 -9.88
N ILE A 270 -13.01 14.98 -8.57
CA ILE A 270 -11.90 15.04 -7.62
C ILE A 270 -10.80 14.09 -8.05
N TYR A 271 -11.12 12.81 -8.30
CA TYR A 271 -10.11 11.82 -8.60
C TYR A 271 -9.40 12.12 -9.93
N LYS A 272 -10.12 12.59 -10.95
CA LYS A 272 -9.54 12.97 -12.27
C LYS A 272 -8.55 14.12 -12.21
N ASN A 273 -8.59 14.95 -11.17
CA ASN A 273 -7.69 16.07 -11.06
C ASN A 273 -6.22 15.59 -10.99
N PRO A 274 -5.26 16.26 -11.67
CA PRO A 274 -3.86 15.82 -11.73
C PRO A 274 -3.15 15.68 -10.38
N HIS A 275 -3.60 16.40 -9.34
CA HIS A 275 -3.07 16.24 -8.00
C HIS A 275 -3.48 14.93 -7.32
N PHE A 276 -4.57 14.30 -7.78
CA PHE A 276 -5.09 13.05 -7.26
C PHE A 276 -4.61 11.89 -8.16
N LEU A 277 -5.27 11.67 -9.31
CA LEU A 277 -4.89 10.60 -10.25
C LEU A 277 -3.42 10.67 -10.66
N GLY A 278 -2.91 11.86 -10.92
CA GLY A 278 -1.54 12.03 -11.39
C GLY A 278 -0.48 11.72 -10.33
N LYS A 279 -0.83 11.68 -9.04
CA LYS A 279 0.11 11.45 -7.93
C LYS A 279 -0.13 10.14 -7.18
N THR A 280 -1.33 9.58 -7.20
CA THR A 280 -1.62 8.32 -6.51
C THR A 280 -0.82 7.17 -7.12
N VAL A 281 0.10 6.61 -6.35
CA VAL A 281 0.91 5.45 -6.76
C VAL A 281 0.36 4.12 -6.24
N LEU A 282 -0.44 4.19 -5.17
CA LEU A 282 -0.97 3.03 -4.47
C LEU A 282 -2.18 3.44 -3.62
N THR A 283 -3.22 2.62 -3.66
CA THR A 283 -4.26 2.61 -2.63
C THR A 283 -4.05 1.40 -1.73
N ILE A 284 -3.99 1.61 -0.42
CA ILE A 284 -3.95 0.57 0.61
C ILE A 284 -5.19 0.73 1.47
N ALA A 285 -6.21 -0.10 1.27
CA ALA A 285 -7.41 -0.01 2.06
C ALA A 285 -7.32 -0.83 3.34
N ASP A 286 -7.66 -0.18 4.45
CA ASP A 286 -7.72 -0.77 5.79
C ASP A 286 -9.06 -1.47 5.99
N GLY A 287 -9.02 -2.80 6.11
CA GLY A 287 -10.12 -3.65 6.50
C GLY A 287 -9.80 -4.45 7.76
N LEU A 288 -8.90 -4.00 8.63
CA LEU A 288 -8.54 -4.75 9.85
C LEU A 288 -9.78 -4.95 10.73
N TYR A 289 -10.58 -3.89 10.86
CA TYR A 289 -11.89 -3.90 11.53
C TYR A 289 -13.05 -3.64 10.57
N GLY A 290 -12.91 -2.63 9.70
CA GLY A 290 -13.99 -2.16 8.82
C GLY A 290 -15.25 -1.69 9.56
N SER A 291 -16.17 -1.02 8.86
CA SER A 291 -17.51 -0.72 9.40
C SER A 291 -18.59 -1.32 8.52
N LYS A 292 -19.34 -2.28 9.04
CA LYS A 292 -20.54 -2.83 8.38
C LYS A 292 -21.83 -2.07 8.69
N GLY A 293 -21.79 -1.23 9.72
CA GLY A 293 -22.91 -0.44 10.20
C GLY A 293 -22.96 0.92 9.49
N ASP A 294 -22.77 1.98 10.27
CA ASP A 294 -22.67 3.34 9.76
C ASP A 294 -21.21 3.83 9.71
N GLN A 295 -20.92 5.00 9.12
CA GLN A 295 -19.56 5.55 9.11
C GLN A 295 -19.05 5.81 10.53
N ALA A 296 -19.94 6.26 11.43
CA ALA A 296 -19.71 6.61 12.82
C ALA A 296 -20.14 5.43 13.71
N SER A 297 -19.39 4.34 13.65
CA SER A 297 -19.72 3.11 14.39
C SER A 297 -18.49 2.51 15.02
N VAL A 298 -18.68 1.92 16.19
CA VAL A 298 -17.72 1.03 16.84
C VAL A 298 -17.58 -0.25 16.01
N PRO A 299 -16.36 -0.82 15.83
CA PRO A 299 -16.24 -2.08 15.11
C PRO A 299 -17.16 -3.16 15.66
N GLN A 300 -17.70 -3.98 14.76
CA GLN A 300 -18.60 -5.08 15.09
C GLN A 300 -18.06 -6.36 14.45
N PRO A 301 -18.33 -7.54 15.03
CA PRO A 301 -17.92 -8.81 14.42
C PRO A 301 -18.63 -9.02 13.09
N TRP A 302 -17.94 -9.56 12.10
CA TRP A 302 -18.46 -9.81 10.76
C TRP A 302 -18.84 -11.28 10.59
N THR A 303 -20.07 -11.55 10.14
CA THR A 303 -20.57 -12.92 9.91
C THR A 303 -19.80 -13.64 8.81
N THR A 304 -19.44 -12.90 7.75
CA THR A 304 -18.64 -13.36 6.62
C THR A 304 -17.19 -13.72 7.00
N PHE A 305 -16.74 -13.26 8.17
CA PHE A 305 -15.44 -13.57 8.76
C PHE A 305 -15.57 -14.38 10.05
N GLY A 306 -16.59 -15.25 10.14
CA GLY A 306 -16.74 -16.18 11.26
C GLY A 306 -17.05 -15.52 12.61
N ASN A 307 -17.75 -14.38 12.58
CA ASN A 307 -18.01 -13.52 13.75
C ASN A 307 -16.75 -12.94 14.40
N GLN A 308 -15.73 -12.65 13.59
CA GLN A 308 -14.50 -11.97 14.00
C GLN A 308 -14.35 -10.62 13.27
N ALA A 309 -13.30 -9.87 13.58
CA ALA A 309 -12.90 -8.73 12.76
C ALA A 309 -12.42 -9.23 11.38
N PRO A 310 -12.59 -8.45 10.30
CA PRO A 310 -12.21 -8.90 8.97
C PRO A 310 -10.71 -9.16 8.82
N ASN A 311 -9.85 -8.54 9.64
CA ASN A 311 -8.41 -8.82 9.66
C ASN A 311 -7.76 -8.74 8.26
N SER A 312 -8.24 -7.79 7.45
CA SER A 312 -8.01 -7.73 6.00
C SER A 312 -7.32 -6.44 5.60
N MET A 313 -6.47 -6.48 4.57
CA MET A 313 -5.89 -5.30 3.92
C MET A 313 -5.95 -5.49 2.41
N PHE A 314 -6.28 -4.42 1.67
CA PHE A 314 -6.39 -4.48 0.20
C PHE A 314 -5.42 -3.52 -0.49
N PHE A 315 -4.82 -3.94 -1.60
CA PHE A 315 -3.78 -3.19 -2.30
C PHE A 315 -4.09 -3.13 -3.80
N SER A 316 -4.06 -1.94 -4.38
CA SER A 316 -4.16 -1.78 -5.83
C SER A 316 -3.60 -0.46 -6.34
N ARG A 317 -3.24 -0.44 -7.63
CA ARG A 317 -3.00 0.78 -8.40
C ARG A 317 -4.22 1.23 -9.20
N ASP A 318 -5.25 0.40 -9.27
CA ASP A 318 -6.51 0.71 -9.93
C ASP A 318 -7.54 1.11 -8.85
N PRO A 319 -7.93 2.39 -8.78
CA PRO A 319 -8.79 2.88 -7.72
C PRO A 319 -10.25 2.40 -7.86
N VAL A 320 -10.69 2.06 -9.07
CA VAL A 320 -12.04 1.54 -9.28
C VAL A 320 -12.10 0.07 -8.88
N ALA A 321 -11.09 -0.71 -9.25
CA ALA A 321 -11.04 -2.14 -8.94
C ALA A 321 -10.98 -2.39 -7.43
N ILE A 322 -10.17 -1.63 -6.69
CA ILE A 322 -10.09 -1.81 -5.22
C ILE A 322 -11.39 -1.41 -4.51
N ASP A 323 -12.06 -0.33 -4.94
CA ASP A 323 -13.34 0.06 -4.37
C ASP A 323 -14.44 -0.94 -4.74
N SER A 324 -14.40 -1.53 -5.94
CA SER A 324 -15.34 -2.60 -6.34
C SER A 324 -15.20 -3.81 -5.42
N VAL A 325 -13.97 -4.26 -5.15
CA VAL A 325 -13.71 -5.38 -4.24
C VAL A 325 -14.18 -5.05 -2.82
N MET A 326 -13.81 -3.89 -2.26
CA MET A 326 -14.26 -3.50 -0.92
C MET A 326 -15.79 -3.38 -0.82
N TYR A 327 -16.42 -2.86 -1.88
CA TYR A 327 -17.88 -2.76 -1.96
C TYR A 327 -18.51 -4.16 -1.84
N ASP A 328 -17.99 -5.15 -2.56
CA ASP A 328 -18.53 -6.52 -2.51
C ASP A 328 -18.44 -7.16 -1.12
N PHE A 329 -17.39 -6.88 -0.35
CA PHE A 329 -17.30 -7.31 1.05
C PHE A 329 -18.38 -6.65 1.92
N LEU A 330 -18.63 -5.35 1.75
CA LEU A 330 -19.68 -4.63 2.49
C LEU A 330 -21.09 -5.08 2.09
N GLU A 331 -21.32 -5.30 0.79
CA GLU A 331 -22.57 -5.84 0.24
C GLU A 331 -22.84 -7.25 0.77
N THR A 332 -21.83 -8.12 0.75
CA THR A 332 -21.96 -9.50 1.25
C THR A 332 -22.25 -9.54 2.74
N GLU A 333 -21.59 -8.71 3.56
CA GLU A 333 -21.77 -8.73 5.01
C GLU A 333 -23.09 -8.10 5.47
N ALA A 334 -23.47 -6.96 4.89
CA ALA A 334 -24.53 -6.13 5.47
C ALA A 334 -25.50 -5.52 4.44
N GLY A 335 -25.34 -5.83 3.15
CA GLY A 335 -26.06 -5.22 2.05
C GLY A 335 -25.70 -3.75 1.86
N VAL A 336 -25.73 -3.27 0.62
CA VAL A 336 -25.57 -1.85 0.32
C VAL A 336 -26.76 -1.38 -0.51
N ASN A 337 -27.25 -0.18 -0.20
CA ASN A 337 -28.42 0.36 -0.89
C ASN A 337 -28.06 0.76 -2.32
N VAL A 338 -29.06 0.69 -3.21
CA VAL A 338 -28.94 1.09 -4.62
C VAL A 338 -28.29 2.46 -4.77
N GLY A 339 -27.36 2.57 -5.71
CA GLY A 339 -26.60 3.77 -6.02
C GLY A 339 -25.30 3.91 -5.22
N GLY A 340 -24.94 2.92 -4.38
CA GLY A 340 -23.71 2.96 -3.58
C GLY A 340 -22.44 2.80 -4.41
N ASP A 341 -22.57 2.27 -5.61
CA ASP A 341 -21.53 1.92 -6.58
C ASP A 341 -21.64 2.72 -7.88
N ASP A 342 -22.65 3.59 -8.07
CA ASP A 342 -22.85 4.37 -9.30
C ASP A 342 -21.58 5.18 -9.68
N TYR A 343 -20.84 5.67 -8.68
CA TYR A 343 -19.58 6.39 -8.92
C TYR A 343 -18.47 5.49 -9.52
N LEU A 344 -18.48 4.18 -9.26
CA LEU A 344 -17.54 3.22 -9.83
C LEU A 344 -17.83 3.00 -11.31
N ALA A 345 -19.10 2.81 -11.67
CA ALA A 345 -19.52 2.72 -13.06
C ALA A 345 -19.14 4.00 -13.84
N LEU A 346 -19.38 5.18 -13.25
CA LEU A 346 -18.97 6.46 -13.84
C LEU A 346 -17.45 6.58 -13.96
N ALA A 347 -16.70 6.23 -12.92
CA ALA A 347 -15.24 6.27 -12.94
C ALA A 347 -14.64 5.35 -14.01
N ALA A 348 -15.16 4.12 -14.15
CA ALA A 348 -14.74 3.18 -15.18
C ALA A 348 -15.05 3.69 -16.59
N GLN A 349 -16.24 4.26 -16.82
CA GLN A 349 -16.59 4.90 -18.10
C GLN A 349 -15.65 6.06 -18.47
N GLN A 350 -15.07 6.72 -17.47
CA GLN A 350 -14.09 7.80 -17.64
C GLN A 350 -12.65 7.30 -17.72
N GLY A 351 -12.42 5.97 -17.74
CA GLY A 351 -11.10 5.36 -17.88
C GLY A 351 -10.25 5.39 -16.62
N LEU A 352 -10.85 5.57 -15.44
CA LEU A 352 -10.11 5.59 -14.16
C LEU A 352 -9.74 4.20 -13.64
N GLY A 353 -10.36 3.14 -14.18
CA GLY A 353 -10.12 1.78 -13.73
C GLY A 353 -11.19 0.79 -14.19
N VAL A 354 -11.14 -0.43 -13.66
CA VAL A 354 -12.13 -1.48 -13.95
C VAL A 354 -13.18 -1.56 -12.85
N PHE A 355 -14.44 -1.44 -13.24
CA PHE A 355 -15.59 -1.71 -12.39
C PHE A 355 -16.13 -3.10 -12.68
N GLU A 356 -16.18 -3.94 -11.65
CA GLU A 356 -16.72 -5.30 -11.73
C GLU A 356 -17.17 -5.76 -10.34
N HIS A 357 -18.34 -6.38 -10.27
CA HIS A 357 -18.80 -7.09 -9.07
C HIS A 357 -18.44 -8.57 -9.12
N ARG A 358 -18.28 -9.16 -7.94
CA ARG A 358 -18.08 -10.58 -7.74
C ARG A 358 -19.17 -11.40 -8.43
N ALA A 359 -18.75 -12.42 -9.17
CA ALA A 359 -19.63 -13.37 -9.82
C ALA A 359 -20.53 -14.10 -8.79
N PRO A 360 -21.86 -14.12 -8.98
CA PRO A 360 -22.77 -14.72 -8.02
C PRO A 360 -22.59 -16.25 -7.94
N GLY A 361 -22.69 -16.80 -6.73
CA GLY A 361 -22.68 -18.26 -6.50
C GLY A 361 -21.29 -18.92 -6.57
N THR A 362 -20.21 -18.15 -6.70
CA THR A 362 -18.83 -18.67 -6.74
C THR A 362 -18.24 -18.73 -5.33
N SER A 363 -17.82 -19.91 -4.89
CA SER A 363 -17.09 -20.06 -3.61
C SER A 363 -15.59 -19.83 -3.79
N ASP A 364 -15.05 -20.10 -4.98
CA ASP A 364 -13.63 -19.96 -5.31
C ASP A 364 -13.27 -18.48 -5.56
N PRO A 365 -12.37 -17.87 -4.76
CA PRO A 365 -11.92 -16.50 -4.96
C PRO A 365 -11.28 -16.22 -6.33
N ASP A 366 -10.70 -17.22 -6.98
CA ASP A 366 -10.10 -17.06 -8.31
C ASP A 366 -11.16 -16.88 -9.42
N GLU A 367 -12.41 -17.26 -9.15
CA GLU A 367 -13.55 -17.11 -10.06
C GLU A 367 -14.41 -15.89 -9.76
N TRP A 368 -14.11 -15.12 -8.70
CA TRP A 368 -14.92 -13.97 -8.32
C TRP A 368 -14.94 -12.88 -9.39
N TYR A 369 -13.83 -12.68 -10.10
CA TYR A 369 -13.68 -11.56 -11.01
C TYR A 369 -13.10 -11.98 -12.37
N SER A 370 -13.79 -11.62 -13.43
CA SER A 370 -13.41 -11.90 -14.82
C SER A 370 -12.53 -10.80 -15.43
N GLN A 371 -12.56 -9.58 -14.91
CA GLN A 371 -11.81 -8.43 -15.39
C GLN A 371 -10.80 -7.91 -14.36
N ILE A 372 -11.03 -8.14 -13.07
CA ILE A 372 -10.06 -7.87 -11.99
C ILE A 372 -9.25 -9.15 -11.71
N ARG A 373 -7.92 -9.02 -11.60
CA ARG A 373 -7.06 -10.08 -11.06
C ARG A 373 -7.05 -9.94 -9.54
N TYR A 374 -7.99 -10.61 -8.90
CA TYR A 374 -8.03 -10.72 -7.45
C TYR A 374 -7.02 -11.77 -6.97
N LEU A 375 -6.24 -11.45 -5.94
CA LEU A 375 -5.29 -12.36 -5.32
C LEU A 375 -5.50 -12.35 -3.81
N TYR A 376 -5.90 -13.48 -3.25
CA TYR A 376 -6.02 -13.67 -1.81
C TYR A 376 -4.72 -14.25 -1.24
N ALA A 377 -4.22 -13.65 -0.18
CA ALA A 377 -2.99 -14.07 0.50
C ALA A 377 -3.20 -14.08 2.02
N ASP A 378 -3.50 -15.26 2.57
CA ASP A 378 -3.46 -15.46 4.02
C ASP A 378 -2.00 -15.53 4.49
N VAL A 379 -1.55 -14.51 5.24
CA VAL A 379 -0.18 -14.41 5.74
C VAL A 379 0.14 -15.55 6.71
N ASP A 380 -0.86 -16.16 7.33
CA ASP A 380 -0.68 -17.31 8.21
C ASP A 380 -0.54 -18.66 7.48
N THR A 381 -0.87 -18.74 6.19
CA THR A 381 -0.63 -19.97 5.40
C THR A 381 0.81 -20.13 4.93
N TYR A 382 1.66 -19.12 5.20
CA TYR A 382 3.07 -19.13 4.82
C TYR A 382 3.98 -19.05 6.05
N VAL A 383 5.08 -19.80 6.03
CA VAL A 383 6.20 -19.61 6.97
C VAL A 383 7.32 -18.87 6.23
N ARG A 384 7.82 -17.79 6.81
CA ARG A 384 8.87 -16.94 6.21
C ARG A 384 10.24 -17.30 6.79
N LEU A 385 11.20 -17.63 5.91
CA LEU A 385 12.62 -17.74 6.27
C LEU A 385 13.32 -16.39 6.10
N ASN A 386 13.84 -15.82 7.19
CA ASN A 386 14.60 -14.58 7.21
C ASN A 386 16.09 -14.88 7.27
N GLY A 387 16.90 -14.38 6.35
CA GLY A 387 18.36 -14.45 6.46
C GLY A 387 18.96 -13.12 6.91
N ARG A 388 19.82 -13.17 7.95
CA ARG A 388 20.68 -12.06 8.36
C ARG A 388 22.14 -12.46 8.27
N TRP A 389 22.96 -11.66 7.59
CA TRP A 389 24.40 -11.86 7.57
C TRP A 389 25.05 -11.15 8.75
N ARG A 390 25.77 -11.90 9.61
CA ARG A 390 26.52 -11.32 10.73
C ARG A 390 27.78 -12.12 10.99
N ASP A 391 28.91 -11.41 11.12
CA ASP A 391 30.19 -11.98 11.56
C ASP A 391 30.67 -13.23 10.75
N GLY A 392 30.33 -13.30 9.46
CA GLY A 392 30.71 -14.41 8.58
C GLY A 392 29.71 -15.58 8.53
N THR A 393 28.55 -15.42 9.19
CA THR A 393 27.49 -16.43 9.31
C THR A 393 26.17 -15.86 8.76
N ALA A 394 25.40 -16.67 8.03
CA ALA A 394 24.01 -16.33 7.73
C ALA A 394 23.10 -16.95 8.79
N HIS A 395 22.48 -16.10 9.59
CA HIS A 395 21.44 -16.47 10.54
C HIS A 395 20.11 -16.53 9.82
N LEU A 396 19.60 -17.73 9.62
CA LEU A 396 18.25 -17.97 9.12
C LEU A 396 17.26 -18.01 10.27
N SER A 397 16.10 -17.38 10.17
CA SER A 397 15.07 -17.43 11.20
C SER A 397 13.65 -17.42 10.66
N TRP A 398 12.76 -18.20 11.25
CA TRP A 398 11.36 -18.26 10.87
C TRP A 398 10.57 -17.13 11.54
N ASN A 399 9.53 -16.61 10.88
CA ASN A 399 8.66 -15.59 11.48
C ASN A 399 7.69 -16.16 12.52
N LYS A 400 7.48 -17.48 12.52
CA LYS A 400 6.64 -18.20 13.48
C LYS A 400 7.09 -19.66 13.58
N PRO A 401 6.69 -20.39 14.63
CA PRO A 401 6.89 -21.83 14.70
C PRO A 401 6.40 -22.51 13.42
N LEU A 402 7.16 -23.47 12.94
CA LEU A 402 6.83 -24.25 11.75
C LEU A 402 5.55 -25.05 12.02
N HIS A 403 4.71 -25.21 10.99
CA HIS A 403 3.55 -26.09 11.09
C HIS A 403 3.99 -27.50 11.48
N PRO A 404 3.24 -28.23 12.32
CA PRO A 404 3.58 -29.61 12.69
C PRO A 404 3.83 -30.53 11.49
N ASP A 405 3.18 -30.26 10.35
CA ASP A 405 3.37 -31.05 9.11
C ASP A 405 4.75 -30.85 8.44
N LEU A 406 5.51 -29.84 8.86
CA LEU A 406 6.91 -29.65 8.44
C LEU A 406 7.89 -30.43 9.33
N ALA A 407 7.43 -31.09 10.40
CA ALA A 407 8.26 -32.00 11.19
C ALA A 407 8.74 -33.15 10.30
N GLY A 408 10.07 -33.33 10.23
CA GLY A 408 10.66 -34.31 9.31
C GLY A 408 10.92 -33.78 7.90
N CYS A 409 10.88 -32.46 7.68
CA CYS A 409 11.45 -31.81 6.50
C CYS A 409 12.86 -31.27 6.80
N ARG A 410 13.61 -30.95 5.75
CA ARG A 410 14.94 -30.34 5.84
C ARG A 410 15.08 -29.14 4.92
N VAL A 411 15.81 -28.12 5.37
CA VAL A 411 16.17 -26.94 4.56
C VAL A 411 17.43 -27.25 3.75
N CYS A 412 17.32 -27.10 2.44
CA CYS A 412 18.38 -27.29 1.48
C CYS A 412 18.73 -25.97 0.78
N TYR A 413 19.96 -25.85 0.28
CA TYR A 413 20.39 -24.68 -0.48
C TYR A 413 21.54 -24.98 -1.47
N SER A 414 21.63 -24.21 -2.55
CA SER A 414 22.69 -24.28 -3.57
C SER A 414 23.12 -22.87 -4.04
N SER A 415 24.27 -22.76 -4.69
CA SER A 415 24.82 -21.48 -5.20
C SER A 415 25.21 -21.53 -6.67
N ASP A 416 25.04 -20.41 -7.39
CA ASP A 416 25.29 -20.32 -8.85
C ASP A 416 26.76 -20.35 -9.29
N THR A 417 27.74 -20.31 -8.37
CA THR A 417 29.16 -20.12 -8.69
C THR A 417 29.91 -21.37 -9.17
N GLY A 418 29.21 -22.41 -9.63
CA GLY A 418 29.78 -23.44 -10.51
C GLY A 418 30.86 -24.35 -9.91
N ALA A 419 30.91 -24.48 -8.59
CA ALA A 419 31.45 -25.71 -8.01
C ALA A 419 30.24 -26.60 -7.68
N ASP A 420 30.33 -27.90 -8.00
CA ASP A 420 29.68 -28.95 -7.22
C ASP A 420 30.16 -28.80 -5.76
N VAL A 421 29.67 -27.78 -5.06
CA VAL A 421 29.56 -27.85 -3.61
C VAL A 421 28.37 -28.75 -3.39
N ASP A 422 28.67 -30.05 -3.34
CA ASP A 422 27.95 -31.01 -2.52
C ASP A 422 27.29 -30.25 -1.36
N GLN A 423 25.96 -30.30 -1.32
CA GLN A 423 25.11 -30.06 -0.15
C GLN A 423 25.86 -29.32 0.97
N GLY A 424 25.85 -27.99 0.96
CA GLY A 424 26.61 -27.22 1.96
C GLY A 424 26.36 -27.76 3.36
N SER A 425 27.37 -28.39 3.97
CA SER A 425 27.36 -29.01 5.31
C SER A 425 26.02 -29.64 5.73
N SER A 426 25.50 -30.60 4.96
CA SER A 426 24.26 -31.33 5.25
C SER A 426 22.98 -30.48 5.27
N PRO A 427 21.87 -31.00 4.73
CA PRO A 427 20.57 -30.36 4.88
C PRO A 427 20.22 -30.20 6.37
N ILE A 428 19.65 -29.05 6.75
CA ILE A 428 19.33 -28.79 8.15
C ILE A 428 18.00 -29.44 8.47
N ASN A 429 18.03 -30.44 9.33
CA ASN A 429 16.83 -31.08 9.84
C ASN A 429 16.04 -30.11 10.70
N ILE A 430 14.75 -29.96 10.37
CA ILE A 430 13.78 -29.38 11.29
C ILE A 430 13.47 -30.46 12.33
N ALA A 431 14.33 -30.55 13.35
CA ALA A 431 14.16 -31.51 14.45
C ALA A 431 13.12 -31.03 15.48
N ASP A 432 12.93 -29.72 15.58
CA ASP A 432 11.95 -29.07 16.43
C ASP A 432 11.19 -28.03 15.59
N PRO A 433 9.87 -28.17 15.37
CA PRO A 433 9.07 -27.18 14.66
C PRO A 433 9.04 -25.82 15.39
N ASP A 434 9.36 -25.77 16.68
CA ASP A 434 9.50 -24.52 17.44
C ASP A 434 10.89 -23.88 17.28
N GLN A 435 11.82 -24.53 16.56
CA GLN A 435 13.14 -23.96 16.28
C GLN A 435 13.03 -22.78 15.30
N LEU A 436 13.07 -21.57 15.84
CA LEU A 436 12.91 -20.33 15.08
C LEU A 436 14.17 -19.87 14.34
N ALA A 437 15.35 -20.50 14.51
CA ALA A 437 16.57 -20.05 13.84
C ALA A 437 17.60 -21.16 13.56
N ILE A 438 18.39 -20.97 12.50
CA ILE A 438 19.45 -21.86 12.01
C ILE A 438 20.64 -21.00 11.54
N ASP A 439 21.87 -21.39 11.91
CA ASP A 439 23.08 -20.70 11.45
C ASP A 439 23.74 -21.46 10.30
N LEU A 440 23.90 -20.78 9.15
CA LEU A 440 24.64 -21.28 8.00
C LEU A 440 26.06 -20.69 7.99
N THR A 441 27.05 -21.59 7.97
CA THR A 441 28.47 -21.24 7.85
C THR A 441 28.99 -21.62 6.46
N GLY A 442 30.04 -20.95 5.99
CA GLY A 442 30.67 -21.26 4.70
C GLY A 442 29.96 -20.68 3.46
N LEU A 443 28.96 -19.81 3.64
CA LEU A 443 28.37 -19.07 2.52
C LEU A 443 29.30 -17.94 2.05
N THR A 444 29.22 -17.62 0.76
CA THR A 444 30.01 -16.56 0.14
C THR A 444 29.15 -15.32 -0.04
N MET A 445 29.60 -14.18 0.49
CA MET A 445 28.93 -12.89 0.28
C MET A 445 28.88 -12.56 -1.21
N TYR A 446 27.79 -11.90 -1.63
CA TYR A 446 27.51 -11.51 -3.01
C TYR A 446 27.27 -12.67 -3.99
N SER A 447 27.13 -13.90 -3.49
CA SER A 447 26.64 -15.03 -4.30
C SER A 447 25.11 -15.12 -4.24
N LEU A 448 24.53 -15.61 -5.34
CA LEU A 448 23.12 -15.99 -5.42
C LEU A 448 22.94 -17.40 -4.87
N TYR A 449 21.94 -17.56 -4.01
CA TYR A 449 21.57 -18.82 -3.40
C TYR A 449 20.13 -19.18 -3.72
N HIS A 450 19.92 -20.46 -4.02
CA HIS A 450 18.60 -21.07 -4.16
C HIS A 450 18.34 -21.94 -2.93
N PHE A 451 17.26 -21.66 -2.19
CA PHE A 451 16.82 -22.41 -1.01
C PHE A 451 15.54 -23.19 -1.28
N TRP A 452 15.38 -24.37 -0.70
CA TRP A 452 14.15 -25.17 -0.79
C TRP A 452 13.93 -26.05 0.45
N LEU A 453 12.69 -26.54 0.61
CA LEU A 453 12.34 -27.56 1.60
C LEU A 453 12.06 -28.89 0.92
N GLU A 454 12.51 -29.99 1.51
CA GLU A 454 12.16 -31.34 1.07
C GLU A 454 11.96 -32.29 2.27
N PRO A 455 11.19 -33.39 2.11
CA PRO A 455 11.01 -34.39 3.17
C PRO A 455 12.31 -35.14 3.48
N TYR A 456 12.49 -35.58 4.72
CA TYR A 456 13.70 -36.29 5.16
C TYR A 456 13.84 -37.70 4.58
N GLU A 457 12.73 -38.43 4.42
CA GLU A 457 12.73 -39.86 4.05
C GLU A 457 12.59 -40.15 2.55
N SER A 458 12.28 -39.15 1.74
CA SER A 458 12.28 -39.28 0.28
C SER A 458 13.24 -38.27 -0.31
N GLY A 459 14.20 -38.72 -1.13
CA GLY A 459 14.95 -37.83 -2.03
C GLY A 459 14.03 -37.29 -3.13
N GLY A 460 12.88 -36.73 -2.76
CA GLY A 460 11.80 -36.29 -3.61
C GLY A 460 11.91 -34.81 -3.95
N GLU A 461 11.10 -34.42 -4.94
CA GLU A 461 10.95 -33.04 -5.40
C GLU A 461 10.73 -32.06 -4.23
N PRO A 462 11.27 -30.84 -4.30
CA PRO A 462 11.04 -29.81 -3.30
C PRO A 462 9.54 -29.61 -3.00
N LEU A 463 9.19 -29.55 -1.71
CA LEU A 463 7.84 -29.13 -1.27
C LEU A 463 7.60 -27.67 -1.62
N VAL A 464 8.65 -26.86 -1.51
CA VAL A 464 8.68 -25.48 -1.97
C VAL A 464 10.11 -25.05 -2.23
N GLU A 465 10.27 -24.11 -3.13
CA GLU A 465 11.55 -23.54 -3.51
C GLU A 465 11.48 -22.00 -3.57
N SER A 466 12.64 -21.35 -3.43
CA SER A 466 12.79 -19.90 -3.56
C SER A 466 13.18 -19.53 -5.00
N ASN A 467 13.20 -18.24 -5.31
CA ASN A 467 14.01 -17.80 -6.45
C ASN A 467 15.51 -17.81 -6.05
N HIS A 468 16.41 -17.57 -7.01
CA HIS A 468 17.81 -17.30 -6.68
C HIS A 468 17.92 -15.94 -5.98
N VAL A 469 18.52 -15.90 -4.80
CA VAL A 469 18.52 -14.70 -3.96
C VAL A 469 19.94 -14.38 -3.45
N PRO A 470 20.40 -13.12 -3.51
CA PRO A 470 21.78 -12.78 -3.17
C PRO A 470 22.00 -12.69 -1.66
N ILE A 471 23.14 -13.13 -1.13
CA ILE A 471 23.56 -12.80 0.25
C ILE A 471 24.28 -11.46 0.25
N LEU A 472 23.65 -10.45 0.87
CA LEU A 472 24.21 -9.09 0.99
C LEU A 472 24.47 -8.72 2.46
N PRO A 473 25.41 -7.81 2.75
CA PRO A 473 25.69 -7.32 4.10
C PRO A 473 24.55 -6.52 4.75
N THR A 474 23.47 -6.24 4.02
CA THR A 474 22.34 -5.42 4.46
C THR A 474 21.23 -6.31 5.03
N ASP A 475 20.69 -5.89 6.19
CA ASP A 475 20.16 -6.70 7.29
C ASP A 475 19.05 -7.74 7.07
N ILE A 476 18.41 -7.89 5.90
CA ILE A 476 17.34 -8.90 5.73
C ILE A 476 17.27 -9.31 4.26
N LEU A 477 17.41 -10.61 3.97
CA LEU A 477 17.04 -11.15 2.67
C LEU A 477 16.22 -12.43 2.84
N TYR A 478 15.52 -12.79 1.78
CA TYR A 478 14.71 -13.99 1.56
C TYR A 478 13.24 -13.91 2.02
N TYR A 479 12.37 -14.22 1.06
CA TYR A 479 10.96 -14.55 1.22
C TYR A 479 10.80 -15.94 0.59
N LEU A 480 10.61 -16.95 1.44
CA LEU A 480 10.11 -18.25 1.03
C LEU A 480 8.65 -18.29 1.48
N PRO A 481 7.67 -18.20 0.58
CA PRO A 481 6.32 -18.59 0.93
C PRO A 481 6.31 -20.10 1.06
N LEU A 482 6.56 -20.64 2.27
CA LEU A 482 6.26 -22.04 2.52
C LEU A 482 4.74 -22.17 2.59
N ALA A 483 4.08 -22.32 1.43
CA ALA A 483 2.65 -22.63 1.41
C ALA A 483 2.48 -23.95 2.18
N LEU A 484 1.91 -23.87 3.36
CA LEU A 484 1.51 -25.06 4.08
C LEU A 484 0.40 -25.70 3.25
N ALA A 485 0.59 -26.94 2.81
CA ALA A 485 -0.49 -27.69 2.21
C ALA A 485 -1.62 -27.78 3.26
N GLY A 486 -2.72 -27.08 3.00
CA GLY A 486 -3.97 -27.21 3.75
C GLY A 486 -4.80 -28.37 3.25
#